data_AF-A0AAX0XRB3-F1
#
_entry.id   AF-A0AAX0XRB3-F1
#
_cell.length_a   1.000
_cell.length_b   1.000
_cell.length_c   1.000
_cell.angle_alpha   90.00
_cell.angle_beta   90.00
_cell.angle_gamma   90.00
#
_symmetry.space_group_name_H-M   'P 1'
#
loop_
_entity.id
_entity.type
_entity.pdbx_description
1 polymer ?
#
loop_
_entity_poly.entity_id
_entity_poly.type
_entity_poly.pdbx_seq_one_letter_code
_entity_poly.pdbx_strand_id
1 'polypeptide(L)'
;MRLLSAVAFTLLLPAITACSGLPGRQPDGPAPLFRTHINEEGSKRFTFEAAPLDTLPTRLQDDDGSRLSRSKSLLERREALQDAQLTQALAERKYCREGYIVLSQTSWKIRGECNETATRADRDTFPNKASWQD
;
A
#
# COMPACT_ATOMS: atom_id res chain seq x y z
N MET A 1 13.83 -33.43 -59.25
CA MET A 1 14.12 -31.98 -59.37
C MET A 1 12.97 -31.25 -58.67
N ARG A 2 13.18 -30.77 -57.43
CA ARG A 2 13.42 -29.34 -57.08
C ARG A 2 12.11 -28.52 -57.20
N LEU A 3 11.59 -27.79 -56.21
CA LEU A 3 12.15 -27.19 -55.00
C LEU A 3 11.07 -26.99 -53.92
N LEU A 4 11.54 -26.90 -52.68
CA LEU A 4 10.82 -26.50 -51.47
C LEU A 4 10.16 -25.11 -51.64
N SER A 5 8.97 -24.90 -51.07
CA SER A 5 8.43 -23.55 -50.85
C SER A 5 8.18 -23.34 -49.36
N ALA A 6 8.76 -22.24 -48.88
CA ALA A 6 9.11 -21.92 -47.51
C ALA A 6 7.93 -21.92 -46.53
N VAL A 7 8.11 -22.67 -45.44
CA VAL A 7 7.41 -22.43 -44.16
C VAL A 7 7.96 -21.11 -43.61
N ALA A 8 7.24 -20.01 -43.85
CA ALA A 8 7.51 -18.74 -43.18
C ALA A 8 6.92 -18.78 -41.76
N PHE A 9 7.64 -19.44 -40.86
CA PHE A 9 7.38 -19.38 -39.42
C PHE A 9 7.88 -18.02 -38.91
N THR A 10 7.04 -16.99 -39.00
CA THR A 10 7.27 -15.69 -38.39
C THR A 10 7.22 -15.84 -36.87
N LEU A 11 8.38 -16.13 -36.28
CA LEU A 11 8.66 -15.96 -34.86
C LEU A 11 8.44 -14.49 -34.47
N LEU A 12 7.23 -14.16 -34.02
CA LEU A 12 6.99 -12.95 -33.23
C LEU A 12 7.61 -13.18 -31.85
N LEU A 13 8.80 -12.60 -31.62
CA LEU A 13 9.32 -12.43 -30.27
C LEU A 13 8.45 -11.38 -29.55
N PRO A 14 7.81 -11.68 -28.41
CA PRO A 14 7.27 -10.65 -27.56
C PRO A 14 8.45 -9.85 -26.99
N ALA A 15 8.50 -8.56 -27.30
CA ALA A 15 9.39 -7.62 -26.65
C ALA A 15 9.02 -7.62 -25.16
N ILE A 16 9.84 -8.28 -24.35
CA ILE A 16 9.72 -8.25 -22.89
C ILE A 16 10.14 -6.84 -22.48
N THR A 17 9.17 -5.94 -22.38
CA THR A 17 9.34 -4.64 -21.75
C THR A 17 9.58 -4.86 -20.27
N ALA A 18 10.85 -5.02 -19.91
CA ALA A 18 11.30 -5.00 -18.53
C ALA A 18 11.10 -3.57 -17.99
N CYS A 19 9.96 -3.31 -17.36
CA CYS A 19 9.81 -2.17 -16.46
C CYS A 19 10.72 -2.41 -15.26
N SER A 20 11.98 -1.99 -15.35
CA SER A 20 12.87 -1.88 -14.20
C SER A 20 12.31 -0.80 -13.29
N GLY A 21 11.40 -1.18 -12.40
CA GLY A 21 11.06 -0.36 -11.25
C GLY A 21 12.35 -0.16 -10.46
N LEU A 22 12.79 1.10 -10.36
CA LEU A 22 13.83 1.49 -9.41
C LEU A 22 13.50 0.83 -8.07
N PRO A 23 14.48 0.19 -7.38
CA PRO A 23 14.22 -0.39 -6.08
C PRO A 23 13.70 0.73 -5.20
N GLY A 24 12.40 0.63 -4.87
CA GLY A 24 11.71 1.61 -4.04
C GLY A 24 12.54 1.78 -2.79
N ARG A 25 13.02 3.00 -2.56
CA ARG A 25 13.80 3.32 -1.38
C ARG A 25 12.97 2.91 -0.18
N GLN A 26 13.36 1.81 0.47
CA GLN A 26 12.69 1.33 1.67
C GLN A 26 12.77 2.49 2.67
N PRO A 27 11.64 2.98 3.19
CA PRO A 27 11.66 4.11 4.12
C PRO A 27 12.59 3.75 5.29
N ASP A 28 13.58 4.61 5.54
CA ASP A 28 14.48 4.49 6.69
C ASP A 28 13.61 4.64 7.96
N GLY A 29 13.27 3.54 8.63
CA GLY A 29 12.37 3.53 9.78
C GLY A 29 11.78 2.14 10.10
N PRO A 30 11.11 1.97 11.25
CA PRO A 30 10.40 0.73 11.56
C PRO A 30 9.29 0.48 10.54
N ALA A 31 9.01 -0.79 10.25
CA ALA A 31 7.92 -1.13 9.33
C ALA A 31 6.57 -0.63 9.87
N PRO A 32 5.67 -0.13 8.99
CA PRO A 32 4.33 0.25 9.43
C PRO A 32 3.58 -0.96 10.00
N LEU A 33 2.74 -0.72 11.00
CA LEU A 33 1.94 -1.78 11.61
C LEU A 33 0.65 -1.98 10.81
N PHE A 34 0.31 -3.24 10.55
CA PHE A 34 -0.95 -3.62 9.88
C PHE A 34 -1.60 -4.74 10.67
N ARG A 35 -2.77 -4.46 11.26
CA ARG A 35 -3.55 -5.39 12.07
C ARG A 35 -4.88 -5.68 11.38
N THR A 36 -5.32 -6.92 11.47
CA THR A 36 -6.54 -7.41 10.81
C THR A 36 -7.49 -8.02 11.83
N HIS A 37 -8.78 -7.94 11.52
CA HIS A 37 -9.82 -8.63 12.25
C HIS A 37 -11.01 -8.98 11.36
N ILE A 38 -11.45 -10.23 11.43
CA ILE A 38 -12.62 -10.74 10.73
C ILE A 38 -13.67 -11.08 11.78
N ASN A 39 -14.82 -10.40 11.77
CA ASN A 39 -15.89 -10.69 12.73
C ASN A 39 -16.67 -11.97 12.38
N GLU A 40 -17.69 -12.29 13.17
CA GLU A 40 -18.52 -13.48 12.96
C GLU A 40 -19.31 -13.40 11.65
N GLU A 41 -19.81 -12.21 11.32
CA GLU A 41 -20.54 -11.91 10.07
C GLU A 41 -19.63 -11.92 8.83
N GLY A 42 -18.31 -11.98 9.02
CA GLY A 42 -17.32 -12.02 7.96
C GLY A 42 -16.91 -10.65 7.42
N SER A 43 -17.33 -9.54 8.04
CA SER A 43 -16.75 -8.23 7.77
C SER A 43 -15.26 -8.21 8.15
N LYS A 44 -14.45 -7.71 7.23
CA LYS A 44 -12.99 -7.65 7.33
C LYS A 44 -12.55 -6.24 7.66
N ARG A 45 -12.06 -6.04 8.88
CA ARG A 45 -11.57 -4.75 9.37
C ARG A 45 -10.06 -4.76 9.47
N PHE A 46 -9.46 -3.59 9.33
CA PHE A 46 -8.03 -3.40 9.53
C PHE A 46 -7.71 -2.10 10.27
N THR A 47 -6.55 -2.11 10.92
CA THR A 47 -5.88 -0.93 11.47
C THR A 47 -4.49 -0.85 10.86
N PHE A 48 -4.18 0.28 10.24
CA PHE A 48 -2.87 0.61 9.68
C PHE A 48 -2.26 1.77 10.44
N GLU A 49 -1.01 1.62 10.89
CA GLU A 49 -0.24 2.70 11.52
C GLU A 49 1.03 2.94 10.71
N ALA A 50 1.16 4.17 10.21
CA ALA A 50 2.34 4.58 9.47
C ALA A 50 3.57 4.58 10.39
N ALA A 51 4.72 4.26 9.81
CA ALA A 51 5.99 4.37 10.51
C ALA A 51 6.18 5.82 11.02
N PRO A 52 6.69 6.02 12.25
CA PRO A 52 7.12 7.34 12.69
C PRO A 52 8.10 7.93 11.67
N LEU A 53 7.78 9.13 11.17
CA LEU A 53 8.74 9.90 10.38
C LEU A 53 9.75 10.52 11.35
N ASP A 54 10.75 9.73 11.75
CA ASP A 54 11.79 10.18 12.69
C ASP A 54 12.65 11.32 12.12
N THR A 55 12.64 11.50 10.80
CA THR A 55 13.33 12.61 10.13
C THR A 55 12.40 13.33 9.17
N LEU A 56 11.91 14.50 9.57
CA LEU A 56 11.52 15.53 8.61
C LEU A 56 12.80 15.97 7.88
N PRO A 57 12.84 16.03 6.54
CA PRO A 57 14.03 16.47 5.83
C PRO A 57 14.43 17.88 6.29
N THR A 58 15.59 17.98 6.93
CA THR A 58 16.12 19.20 7.56
C THR A 58 16.44 20.33 6.56
N ARG A 59 16.43 20.06 5.26
CA ARG A 59 16.73 21.08 4.24
C ARG A 59 15.48 21.84 3.81
N LEU A 60 15.04 22.78 4.62
CA LEU A 60 14.39 24.04 4.18
C LEU A 60 14.60 25.11 5.27
N GLN A 61 15.86 25.55 5.41
CA GLN A 61 16.13 26.90 5.94
C GLN A 61 15.80 27.89 4.80
N ASP A 62 15.25 29.05 5.17
CA ASP A 62 14.85 30.21 4.33
C ASP A 62 13.44 30.09 3.72
N ASP A 63 12.54 31.09 3.69
CA ASP A 63 12.49 32.49 4.13
C ASP A 63 10.99 32.85 4.32
N ASP A 64 10.74 33.97 5.01
CA ASP A 64 9.48 34.65 5.36
C ASP A 64 8.18 34.31 4.59
N GLY A 65 7.50 33.22 4.98
CA GLY A 65 6.21 32.82 4.42
C GLY A 65 5.40 31.93 5.34
N SER A 66 4.63 32.55 6.25
CA SER A 66 3.61 31.99 7.14
C SER A 66 3.81 30.54 7.62
N ARG A 67 4.24 30.38 8.88
CA ARG A 67 4.35 29.08 9.59
C ARG A 67 3.15 28.14 9.36
N LEU A 68 1.94 28.68 9.22
CA LEU A 68 0.72 27.91 8.96
C LEU A 68 0.72 27.19 7.59
N SER A 69 1.22 27.86 6.55
CA SER A 69 1.32 27.28 5.19
C SER A 69 2.30 26.09 5.17
N ARG A 70 3.44 26.25 5.86
CA ARG A 70 4.43 25.17 6.02
C ARG A 70 3.88 23.99 6.82
N SER A 71 3.15 24.24 7.91
CA SER A 71 2.53 23.17 8.68
C SER A 71 1.52 22.38 7.85
N LYS A 72 0.71 23.09 7.04
CA LYS A 72 -0.27 22.47 6.14
C LYS A 72 0.39 21.56 5.12
N SER A 73 1.43 22.03 4.43
CA SER A 73 2.13 21.21 3.42
C SER A 73 2.83 19.99 4.00
N LEU A 74 3.32 20.07 5.25
CA LEU A 74 3.87 18.91 5.96
C LEU A 74 2.81 17.88 6.33
N LEU A 75 1.61 18.33 6.75
CA LEU A 75 0.49 17.44 7.04
C LEU A 75 0.00 16.74 5.77
N GLU A 76 -0.22 17.49 4.69
CA GLU A 76 -0.63 16.93 3.38
C GLU A 76 0.39 15.90 2.88
N ARG A 77 1.69 16.18 3.00
CA ARG A 77 2.74 15.23 2.61
C ARG A 77 2.73 13.99 3.47
N ARG A 78 2.46 14.10 4.77
CA ARG A 78 2.35 12.95 5.68
C ARG A 78 1.16 12.07 5.32
N GLU A 79 0.01 12.67 5.06
CA GLU A 79 -1.20 11.97 4.64
C GLU A 79 -0.98 11.22 3.33
N ALA A 80 -0.34 11.85 2.34
CA ALA A 80 0.00 11.20 1.08
C ALA A 80 0.97 10.01 1.27
N LEU A 81 1.96 10.13 2.14
CA LEU A 81 2.86 9.01 2.46
C LEU A 81 2.13 7.87 3.19
N GLN A 82 1.25 8.21 4.13
CA GLN A 82 0.42 7.24 4.84
C GLN A 82 -0.46 6.45 3.86
N ASP A 83 -1.12 7.14 2.93
CA ASP A 83 -1.98 6.52 1.91
C ASP A 83 -1.20 5.60 0.96
N ALA A 84 -0.02 6.05 0.51
CA ALA A 84 0.85 5.23 -0.32
C ALA A 84 1.31 3.94 0.40
N GLN A 85 1.69 4.06 1.68
CA GLN A 85 2.09 2.91 2.48
C GLN A 85 0.92 1.95 2.76
N LEU A 86 -0.29 2.47 3.03
CA LEU A 86 -1.48 1.64 3.18
C LEU A 86 -1.79 0.88 1.88
N THR A 87 -1.76 1.57 0.75
CA THR A 87 -1.99 0.97 -0.57
C THR A 87 -1.02 -0.17 -0.83
N GLN A 88 0.28 0.05 -0.55
CA GLN A 88 1.29 -0.99 -0.66
C GLN A 88 1.01 -2.16 0.31
N ALA A 89 0.71 -1.88 1.58
CA ALA A 89 0.48 -2.92 2.59
C ALA A 89 -0.71 -3.83 2.21
N LEU A 90 -1.79 -3.25 1.68
CA LEU A 90 -2.96 -3.98 1.20
C LEU A 90 -2.65 -4.81 -0.05
N ALA A 91 -1.90 -4.25 -1.01
CA ALA A 91 -1.49 -4.97 -2.21
C ALA A 91 -0.62 -6.19 -1.90
N GLU A 92 0.32 -6.06 -0.96
CA GLU A 92 1.19 -7.14 -0.50
C GLU A 92 0.41 -8.24 0.23
N ARG A 93 -0.49 -7.84 1.14
CA ARG A 93 -1.21 -8.78 2.02
C ARG A 93 -2.41 -9.41 1.34
N LYS A 94 -2.99 -8.76 0.32
CA LYS A 94 -4.24 -9.18 -0.35
C LYS A 94 -5.42 -9.36 0.62
N TYR A 95 -5.44 -8.55 1.69
CA TYR A 95 -6.48 -8.62 2.72
C TYR A 95 -7.82 -8.10 2.21
N CYS A 96 -7.83 -6.95 1.52
CA CYS A 96 -8.98 -6.43 0.78
C CYS A 96 -8.74 -6.59 -0.73
N ARG A 97 -9.65 -7.27 -1.43
CA ARG A 97 -9.58 -7.56 -2.87
C ARG A 97 -10.47 -6.64 -3.70
N GLU A 98 -11.62 -6.22 -3.15
CA GLU A 98 -12.62 -5.40 -3.85
C GLU A 98 -12.61 -3.95 -3.36
N GLY A 99 -11.48 -3.53 -2.79
CA GLY A 99 -11.30 -2.23 -2.17
C GLY A 99 -11.76 -2.19 -0.71
N TYR A 100 -11.76 -0.99 -0.15
CA TYR A 100 -12.11 -0.73 1.24
C TYR A 100 -12.76 0.64 1.41
N ILE A 101 -13.42 0.82 2.55
CA ILE A 101 -13.85 2.12 3.05
C ILE A 101 -13.02 2.51 4.28
N VAL A 102 -12.81 3.81 4.45
CA VAL A 102 -12.14 4.36 5.65
C VAL A 102 -13.19 4.61 6.72
N LEU A 103 -12.99 4.04 7.91
CA LEU A 103 -13.85 4.24 9.07
C LEU A 103 -13.36 5.39 9.95
N SER A 104 -12.05 5.56 10.08
CA SER A 104 -11.44 6.68 10.79
C SER A 104 -10.00 6.90 10.33
N GLN A 105 -9.55 8.15 10.30
CA GLN A 105 -8.18 8.50 9.94
C GLN A 105 -7.63 9.59 10.85
N THR A 106 -6.39 9.40 11.29
CA THR A 106 -5.52 10.41 11.90
C THR A 106 -4.23 10.51 11.11
N SER A 107 -3.38 11.49 11.44
CA SER A 107 -2.11 11.68 10.73
C SER A 107 -1.10 10.52 10.84
N TRP A 108 -1.36 9.49 11.66
CA TRP A 108 -0.53 8.29 11.77
C TRP A 108 -1.31 6.97 11.76
N LYS A 109 -2.64 6.98 11.88
CA LYS A 109 -3.45 5.75 11.95
C LYS A 109 -4.67 5.81 11.03
N ILE A 110 -4.91 4.73 10.28
CA ILE A 110 -6.13 4.52 9.47
C ILE A 110 -6.81 3.26 9.95
N ARG A 111 -8.14 3.32 10.13
CA ARG A 111 -8.99 2.15 10.33
C ARG A 111 -9.92 2.02 9.14
N GLY A 112 -10.05 0.82 8.60
CA GLY A 112 -10.88 0.56 7.44
C GLY A 112 -11.61 -0.76 7.51
N GLU A 113 -12.49 -0.94 6.53
CA GLU A 113 -13.29 -2.14 6.32
C GLU A 113 -13.27 -2.49 4.83
N CYS A 114 -13.00 -3.75 4.50
CA CYS A 114 -13.03 -4.20 3.11
C CYS A 114 -14.47 -4.22 2.59
N ASN A 115 -14.64 -4.01 1.28
CA ASN A 115 -15.96 -4.03 0.65
C ASN A 115 -16.55 -5.45 0.52
N GLU A 116 -15.71 -6.47 0.64
CA GLU A 116 -16.10 -7.87 0.53
C GLU A 116 -16.05 -8.63 1.86
N THR A 117 -16.90 -9.64 1.96
CA THR A 117 -16.92 -10.58 3.09
C THR A 117 -15.73 -11.54 3.03
N ALA A 118 -15.26 -11.94 4.22
CA ALA A 118 -14.22 -12.95 4.37
C ALA A 118 -14.65 -14.31 3.83
N THR A 119 -13.75 -14.90 3.06
CA THR A 119 -13.79 -16.31 2.70
C THR A 119 -13.23 -17.17 3.84
N ARG A 120 -13.39 -18.50 3.74
CA ARG A 120 -12.70 -19.43 4.66
C ARG A 120 -11.18 -19.26 4.62
N ALA A 121 -10.62 -19.13 3.42
CA ALA A 121 -9.18 -18.91 3.24
C ALA A 121 -8.69 -17.61 3.90
N ASP A 122 -9.52 -16.56 3.92
CA ASP A 122 -9.19 -15.32 4.65
C ASP A 122 -9.08 -15.58 6.16
N ARG A 123 -10.00 -16.37 6.74
CA ARG A 123 -9.96 -16.71 8.18
C ARG A 123 -8.73 -17.56 8.55
N ASP A 124 -8.33 -18.46 7.66
CA ASP A 124 -7.14 -19.30 7.86
C ASP A 124 -5.85 -18.48 7.73
N THR A 125 -5.82 -17.51 6.81
CA THR A 125 -4.64 -16.68 6.54
C THR A 125 -4.48 -15.53 7.53
N PHE A 126 -5.59 -14.98 8.03
CA PHE A 126 -5.62 -13.80 8.91
C PHE A 126 -6.32 -14.11 10.24
N PRO A 127 -5.72 -14.97 11.10
CA PRO A 127 -6.30 -15.29 12.39
C PRO A 127 -6.38 -14.04 13.28
N ASN A 128 -7.52 -13.87 13.95
CA ASN A 128 -7.77 -12.72 14.82
C ASN A 128 -6.80 -12.70 16.00
N LYS A 129 -6.27 -11.51 16.31
CA LYS A 129 -5.43 -11.26 17.47
C LYS A 129 -6.19 -10.41 18.48
N ALA A 130 -5.94 -10.62 19.77
CA ALA A 130 -6.62 -9.90 20.85
C ALA A 130 -6.47 -8.36 20.74
N SER A 131 -5.32 -7.87 20.28
CA SER A 131 -4.97 -6.46 20.18
C SER A 131 -5.13 -5.86 18.77
N TRP A 132 -6.21 -6.15 18.04
CA TRP A 132 -6.37 -5.64 16.67
C TRP A 132 -6.80 -4.17 16.59
N GLN A 133 -7.34 -3.63 17.69
CA GLN A 133 -7.90 -2.27 17.77
C GLN A 133 -6.96 -1.22 18.34
N ASP A 134 -5.90 -1.66 19.02
CA ASP A 134 -4.90 -0.81 19.68
C ASP A 134 -4.39 0.30 18.75
#